data_AF-A0A959TYU8-F1
#
_entry.id   AF-A0A959TYU8-F1
#
_cell.length_a   1.000
_cell.length_b   1.000
_cell.length_c   1.000
_cell.angle_alpha   90.00
_cell.angle_beta   90.00
_cell.angle_gamma   90.00
#
_symmetry.space_group_name_H-M   'P 1'
#
loop_
_entity.id
_entity.type
_entity.pdbx_description
1 polymer ?
#
loop_
_entity_poly.entity_id
_entity_poly.type
_entity_poly.pdbx_seq_one_letter_code
_entity_poly.pdbx_strand_id
1 'polypeptide(L)'
;MTDQSYSFRLPGFSSALPFLAAILGFFLVFTEVDCNGTTMISMTGYDLVTGDRQDPDTGTKEQEDPNIWAIISLGAAALGLILFGITKRRFRWWSMAAMGLIGLLAMWQLHRDVEQSIHAGLDSKSDGDKVDMNLDIGIHFRIGYWIVLGCFGLATLWNITMARRSGMLPLPVEEKKSD
;
A
#
# COMPACT_ATOMS: atom_id res chain seq x y z
N MET A 1 14.54 43.71 -12.50
CA MET A 1 13.63 42.56 -12.30
C MET A 1 14.35 41.57 -11.40
N THR A 2 13.90 41.44 -10.15
CA THR A 2 14.49 40.55 -9.14
C THR A 2 13.73 39.23 -9.15
N ASP A 3 14.39 38.16 -9.59
CA ASP A 3 13.89 36.78 -9.46
C ASP A 3 13.81 36.39 -7.99
N GLN A 4 12.61 36.43 -7.42
CA GLN A 4 12.33 35.80 -6.13
C GLN A 4 12.27 34.28 -6.33
N SER A 5 13.42 33.63 -6.17
CA SER A 5 13.49 32.18 -6.01
C SER A 5 12.88 31.80 -4.66
N TYR A 6 11.60 31.45 -4.64
CA TYR A 6 10.97 30.85 -3.47
C TYR A 6 11.58 29.47 -3.22
N SER A 7 12.63 29.41 -2.40
CA SER A 7 13.11 28.14 -1.87
C SER A 7 12.08 27.63 -0.85
N PHE A 8 11.14 26.83 -1.33
CA PHE A 8 10.19 26.12 -0.49
C PHE A 8 10.98 25.08 0.34
N ARG A 9 11.47 25.52 1.51
CA ARG A 9 11.98 24.62 2.55
C ARG A 9 10.77 23.95 3.18
N LEU A 10 10.42 22.79 2.64
CA LEU A 10 9.51 21.87 3.33
C LEU A 10 10.01 21.70 4.78
N PRO A 11 9.12 21.81 5.78
CA PRO A 11 9.48 21.56 7.18
C PRO A 11 10.11 20.17 7.26
N GLY A 12 11.01 19.95 8.22
CA GLY A 12 11.82 18.74 8.33
C GLY A 12 10.99 17.47 8.53
N PHE A 13 10.38 16.97 7.46
CA PHE A 13 9.65 15.71 7.44
C PHE A 13 10.68 14.59 7.62
N SER A 14 10.62 13.96 8.79
CA SER A 14 11.37 12.73 9.04
C SER A 14 10.93 11.68 8.03
N SER A 15 11.88 11.06 7.33
CA SER A 15 11.59 10.01 6.35
C SER A 15 10.91 8.78 6.97
N ALA A 16 10.92 8.66 8.29
CA ALA A 16 10.22 7.64 9.05
C ALA A 16 8.71 7.86 9.19
N LEU A 17 8.24 9.11 9.14
CA LEU A 17 6.82 9.46 9.29
C LEU A 17 5.90 8.72 8.32
N PRO A 18 6.18 8.63 7.00
CA PRO A 18 5.30 7.90 6.10
C PRO A 18 5.27 6.40 6.40
N PHE A 19 6.35 5.80 6.89
CA PHE A 19 6.33 4.38 7.30
C PHE A 19 5.51 4.17 8.57
N LEU A 20 5.60 5.07 9.54
CA LEU A 20 4.75 5.04 10.73
C LEU A 20 3.27 5.22 10.37
N ALA A 21 2.96 6.19 9.52
CA ALA A 21 1.61 6.42 9.02
C ALA A 21 1.08 5.23 8.22
N ALA A 22 1.93 4.55 7.44
CA ALA A 22 1.56 3.32 6.74
C ALA A 22 1.15 2.21 7.71
N ILE A 23 1.93 1.96 8.78
CA ILE A 23 1.59 0.95 9.81
C ILE A 23 0.26 1.29 10.49
N LEU A 24 0.07 2.55 10.88
CA LEU A 24 -1.21 2.98 11.46
C LEU A 24 -2.36 2.82 10.46
N GLY A 25 -2.09 3.08 9.18
CA GLY A 25 -3.01 2.87 8.08
C GLY A 25 -3.53 1.44 7.99
N PHE A 26 -2.70 0.42 8.27
CA PHE A 26 -3.13 -0.99 8.25
C PHE A 26 -4.24 -1.33 9.24
N PHE A 27 -4.42 -0.54 10.31
CA PHE A 27 -5.53 -0.73 11.25
C PHE A 27 -6.84 -0.11 10.77
N LEU A 28 -6.83 0.63 9.65
CA LEU A 28 -8.03 1.15 9.02
C LEU A 28 -8.64 0.12 8.07
N VAL A 29 -9.92 0.31 7.77
CA VAL A 29 -10.65 -0.47 6.77
C VAL A 29 -10.02 -0.24 5.38
N PHE A 30 -9.65 -1.34 4.72
CA PHE A 30 -9.05 -1.35 3.39
C PHE A 30 -10.09 -1.61 2.32
N THR A 31 -10.95 -2.59 2.55
CA THR A 31 -11.93 -3.05 1.58
C THR A 31 -13.25 -3.33 2.28
N GLU A 32 -14.32 -2.88 1.65
CA GLU A 32 -15.67 -3.32 1.98
C GLU A 32 -16.22 -4.07 0.78
N VAL A 33 -16.83 -5.21 1.08
CA VAL A 33 -17.52 -6.05 0.10
C VAL A 33 -19.01 -5.82 0.27
N ASP A 34 -19.61 -5.22 -0.74
CA ASP A 34 -21.03 -4.98 -0.81
C ASP A 34 -21.69 -6.10 -1.61
N CYS A 35 -22.70 -6.74 -1.02
CA CYS A 35 -23.58 -7.66 -1.75
C CYS A 35 -24.94 -6.97 -1.90
N ASN A 36 -25.36 -6.71 -3.14
CA ASN A 36 -26.70 -6.18 -3.46
C ASN A 36 -27.06 -4.90 -2.68
N GLY A 37 -26.08 -3.99 -2.51
CA GLY A 37 -26.25 -2.70 -1.83
C GLY A 37 -26.15 -2.74 -0.31
N THR A 38 -25.79 -3.89 0.29
CA THR A 38 -25.53 -4.02 1.73
C THR A 38 -24.08 -4.39 1.98
N THR A 39 -23.40 -3.62 2.85
CA THR A 39 -22.01 -3.88 3.30
C THR A 39 -21.98 -5.15 4.14
N MET A 40 -21.56 -6.25 3.53
CA MET A 40 -21.58 -7.57 4.16
C MET A 40 -20.30 -7.87 4.91
N ILE A 41 -19.15 -7.37 4.49
CA ILE A 41 -17.87 -7.64 5.17
C ILE A 41 -16.95 -6.43 5.01
N SER A 42 -16.45 -5.90 6.13
CA SER A 42 -15.38 -4.91 6.15
C SER A 42 -14.09 -5.59 6.59
N MET A 43 -13.01 -5.45 5.81
CA MET A 43 -11.70 -5.99 6.16
C MET A 43 -10.71 -4.84 6.38
N THR A 44 -10.06 -4.86 7.53
CA THR A 44 -8.92 -3.97 7.78
C THR A 44 -7.66 -4.50 7.08
N GLY A 45 -6.65 -3.66 6.94
CA GLY A 45 -5.34 -4.11 6.46
C GLY A 45 -4.73 -5.20 7.36
N TYR A 46 -4.97 -5.14 8.67
CA TYR A 46 -4.50 -6.13 9.63
C TYR A 46 -5.22 -7.47 9.45
N ASP A 47 -6.54 -7.44 9.25
CA ASP A 47 -7.34 -8.63 8.97
C ASP A 47 -6.79 -9.38 7.74
N LEU A 48 -6.45 -8.65 6.67
CA LEU A 48 -5.80 -9.19 5.47
C LEU A 48 -4.43 -9.82 5.73
N VAL A 49 -3.69 -9.33 6.73
CA VAL A 49 -2.40 -9.90 7.14
C VAL A 49 -2.58 -11.19 7.93
N THR A 50 -3.58 -11.23 8.82
CA THR A 50 -3.85 -12.37 9.70
C THR A 50 -4.69 -13.46 9.04
N GLY A 51 -5.45 -13.12 8.00
CA GLY A 51 -6.46 -14.00 7.41
C GLY A 51 -7.76 -14.06 8.21
N ASP A 52 -7.95 -13.18 9.20
CA ASP A 52 -9.20 -13.14 9.97
C ASP A 52 -10.27 -12.37 9.17
N ARG A 53 -11.44 -12.96 8.93
CA ARG A 53 -12.64 -12.23 8.48
C ARG A 53 -13.66 -12.20 9.60
N GLN A 54 -14.16 -11.01 9.92
CA GLN A 54 -15.26 -10.87 10.87
C GLN A 54 -16.57 -10.84 10.11
N ASP A 55 -17.39 -11.87 10.31
CA ASP A 55 -18.78 -11.88 9.83
C ASP A 55 -19.60 -10.93 10.71
N PRO A 56 -20.21 -9.87 10.16
CA PRO A 56 -20.99 -8.92 10.93
C PRO A 56 -22.29 -9.50 11.49
N ASP A 57 -22.85 -10.56 10.90
CA ASP A 57 -24.11 -11.14 11.34
C ASP A 57 -23.92 -12.08 12.53
N THR A 58 -22.83 -12.84 12.55
CA THR A 58 -22.55 -13.82 13.61
C THR A 58 -21.50 -13.34 14.62
N GLY A 59 -20.72 -12.30 14.27
CA GLY A 59 -19.56 -11.86 15.03
C GLY A 59 -18.44 -12.90 15.09
N THR A 60 -18.56 -14.00 14.34
CA THR A 60 -17.59 -15.07 14.33
C THR A 60 -16.43 -14.73 13.39
N LYS A 61 -15.23 -15.17 13.78
CA LYS A 61 -14.03 -15.04 12.96
C LYS A 61 -13.93 -16.25 12.06
N GLU A 62 -14.12 -16.04 10.76
CA GLU A 62 -13.85 -17.05 9.76
C GLU A 62 -12.38 -16.92 9.33
N GLN A 63 -11.65 -18.04 9.34
CA GLN A 63 -10.23 -18.06 9.08
C GLN A 63 -10.00 -18.34 7.59
N GLU A 64 -9.54 -17.32 6.88
CA GLU A 64 -9.15 -17.39 5.46
C GLU A 64 -7.63 -17.38 5.32
N ASP A 65 -7.14 -17.74 4.14
CA ASP A 65 -5.73 -17.73 3.85
C ASP A 65 -5.18 -16.29 3.96
N PRO A 66 -4.12 -16.07 4.78
CA PRO A 66 -3.54 -14.75 4.97
C PRO A 66 -2.92 -14.24 3.66
N ASN A 67 -3.14 -12.95 3.36
CA ASN A 67 -2.63 -12.39 2.14
C ASN A 67 -1.13 -12.08 2.24
N ILE A 68 -0.33 -12.83 1.48
CA ILE A 68 1.13 -12.72 1.45
C ILE A 68 1.57 -11.29 1.09
N TRP A 69 0.87 -10.61 0.18
CA TRP A 69 1.20 -9.23 -0.22
C TRP A 69 0.95 -8.22 0.89
N ALA A 70 -0.11 -8.39 1.67
CA ALA A 70 -0.38 -7.58 2.85
C ALA A 70 0.72 -7.76 3.90
N ILE A 71 1.16 -9.00 4.15
CA ILE A 71 2.26 -9.33 5.07
C ILE A 71 3.57 -8.65 4.62
N ILE A 72 3.92 -8.78 3.33
CA ILE A 72 5.14 -8.18 2.77
C ILE A 72 5.08 -6.65 2.92
N SER A 73 3.93 -6.04 2.63
CA SER A 73 3.74 -4.60 2.73
C SER A 73 3.89 -4.09 4.18
N LEU A 74 3.21 -4.73 5.15
CA LEU A 74 3.35 -4.37 6.56
C LEU A 74 4.79 -4.60 7.06
N GLY A 75 5.41 -5.72 6.66
CA GLY A 75 6.80 -6.02 6.95
C GLY A 75 7.76 -4.98 6.40
N ALA A 76 7.56 -4.50 5.17
CA ALA A 76 8.35 -3.44 4.57
C ALA A 76 8.21 -2.12 5.34
N ALA A 77 7.03 -1.79 5.85
CA ALA A 77 6.84 -0.61 6.69
C ALA A 77 7.59 -0.72 8.02
N ALA A 78 7.47 -1.86 8.70
CA ALA A 78 8.18 -2.13 9.95
C ALA A 78 9.70 -2.11 9.76
N LEU A 79 10.21 -2.77 8.72
CA LEU A 79 11.63 -2.76 8.38
C LEU A 79 12.12 -1.36 7.99
N GLY A 80 11.32 -0.57 7.28
CA GLY A 80 11.63 0.82 6.95
C GLY A 80 11.87 1.68 8.20
N LEU A 81 11.05 1.50 9.24
CA LEU A 81 11.22 2.18 10.54
C LEU A 81 12.46 1.69 11.29
N ILE A 82 12.68 0.37 11.35
CA ILE A 82 13.85 -0.20 12.03
C ILE A 82 15.13 0.29 11.35
N LEU A 83 15.19 0.21 10.02
CA LEU A 83 16.33 0.67 9.23
C LEU A 83 16.61 2.16 9.41
N PHE A 84 15.59 2.99 9.61
CA PHE A 84 15.80 4.40 9.91
C PHE A 84 16.66 4.63 11.17
N GLY A 85 16.47 3.81 12.20
CA GLY A 85 17.19 3.91 13.48
C GLY A 85 18.62 3.36 13.46
N ILE A 86 18.86 2.28 12.71
CA ILE A 86 20.15 1.55 12.75
C ILE A 86 21.10 1.89 11.58
N THR A 87 20.58 2.41 10.46
CA THR A 87 21.39 2.59 9.25
C THR A 87 22.27 3.83 9.33
N LYS A 88 23.53 3.72 8.88
CA LYS A 88 24.44 4.87 8.75
C LYS A 88 23.82 5.96 7.86
N ARG A 89 24.06 7.23 8.21
CA ARG A 89 23.48 8.42 7.54
C ARG A 89 23.60 8.40 6.01
N ARG A 90 24.69 7.83 5.47
CA ARG A 90 24.92 7.69 4.02
C ARG A 90 23.92 6.72 3.38
N PHE A 91 23.71 5.54 3.94
CA PHE A 91 22.87 4.50 3.32
C PHE A 91 21.38 4.64 3.63
N ARG A 92 21.02 5.42 4.65
CA ARG A 92 19.66 5.55 5.17
C ARG A 92 18.62 5.91 4.12
N TRP A 93 18.91 6.86 3.23
CA TRP A 93 17.96 7.28 2.20
C TRP A 93 17.71 6.20 1.15
N TRP A 94 18.75 5.43 0.80
CA TRP A 94 18.65 4.37 -0.19
C TRP A 94 17.88 3.16 0.36
N SER A 95 18.17 2.73 1.59
CA SER A 95 17.45 1.61 2.21
C SER A 95 15.97 1.94 2.43
N MET A 96 15.66 3.16 2.83
CA MET A 96 14.27 3.61 2.97
C MET A 96 13.55 3.73 1.64
N ALA A 97 14.21 4.25 0.60
CA ALA A 97 13.62 4.27 -0.75
C ALA A 97 13.30 2.85 -1.24
N ALA A 98 14.21 1.89 -1.00
CA ALA A 98 14.00 0.49 -1.38
C ALA A 98 12.81 -0.13 -0.63
N MET A 99 12.72 0.02 0.69
CA MET A 99 11.58 -0.49 1.46
C MET A 99 10.27 0.18 1.08
N GLY A 100 10.29 1.48 0.80
CA GLY A 100 9.13 2.22 0.29
C GLY A 100 8.63 1.65 -1.04
N LEU A 101 9.55 1.37 -1.96
CA LEU A 101 9.21 0.80 -3.27
C LEU A 101 8.66 -0.63 -3.15
N ILE A 102 9.28 -1.46 -2.30
CA ILE A 102 8.79 -2.82 -2.03
C ILE A 102 7.36 -2.77 -1.46
N GLY A 103 7.11 -1.92 -0.47
CA GLY A 103 5.78 -1.76 0.11
C GLY A 103 4.74 -1.25 -0.91
N LEU A 104 5.13 -0.29 -1.76
CA LEU A 104 4.26 0.21 -2.83
C LEU A 104 3.88 -0.88 -3.83
N LEU A 105 4.86 -1.67 -4.28
CA LEU A 105 4.63 -2.78 -5.22
C LEU A 105 3.77 -3.88 -4.58
N ALA A 106 4.00 -4.19 -3.31
CA ALA A 106 3.19 -5.15 -2.58
C ALA A 106 1.73 -4.69 -2.44
N MET A 107 1.48 -3.41 -2.11
CA MET A 107 0.11 -2.86 -2.06
C MET A 107 -0.58 -2.83 -3.43
N TRP A 108 0.17 -2.59 -4.49
CA TRP A 108 -0.36 -2.66 -5.85
C TRP A 108 -0.75 -4.09 -6.23
N GLN A 109 0.07 -5.06 -5.85
CA GLN A 109 -0.21 -6.47 -6.13
C GLN A 109 -1.37 -7.00 -5.27
N LEU A 110 -1.47 -6.57 -4.01
CA LEU A 110 -2.62 -6.85 -3.13
C LEU A 110 -3.94 -6.41 -3.78
N HIS A 111 -3.97 -5.21 -4.38
CA HIS A 111 -5.16 -4.71 -5.06
C HIS A 111 -5.60 -5.63 -6.21
N ARG A 112 -4.65 -6.10 -7.04
CA ARG A 112 -4.95 -7.05 -8.12
C ARG A 112 -5.40 -8.41 -7.61
N ASP A 113 -4.79 -8.89 -6.54
CA ASP A 113 -5.09 -10.20 -5.94
C ASP A 113 -6.51 -10.23 -5.34
N VAL A 114 -6.92 -9.14 -4.68
CA VAL A 114 -8.29 -8.95 -4.19
C VAL A 114 -9.29 -8.89 -5.33
N GLU A 115 -8.99 -8.18 -6.43
CA GLU A 115 -9.89 -8.14 -7.60
C GLU A 115 -10.01 -9.53 -8.26
N GLN A 116 -8.90 -10.25 -8.41
CA GLN A 116 -8.88 -11.55 -9.08
C GLN A 116 -9.60 -12.65 -8.29
N SER A 117 -9.40 -12.71 -6.97
CA SER A 117 -10.06 -13.70 -6.11
C SER A 117 -11.59 -13.61 -6.17
N ILE A 118 -12.12 -12.40 -6.38
CA ILE A 118 -13.56 -12.16 -6.43
C ILE A 118 -14.14 -12.51 -7.80
N HIS A 119 -13.46 -12.15 -8.89
CA HIS A 119 -13.86 -12.61 -10.23
C HIS A 119 -13.87 -14.15 -10.32
N ALA A 120 -12.86 -14.81 -9.76
CA ALA A 120 -12.79 -16.27 -9.72
C ALA A 120 -13.92 -16.89 -8.87
N GLY A 121 -14.29 -16.25 -7.76
CA GLY A 121 -15.40 -16.68 -6.89
C GLY A 121 -16.78 -16.52 -7.55
N LEU A 122 -16.97 -15.48 -8.35
CA LEU A 122 -18.18 -15.25 -9.15
C LEU A 122 -18.33 -16.28 -10.27
N ASP A 123 -17.26 -16.53 -11.02
CA ASP A 123 -17.27 -17.50 -12.14
C ASP A 123 -17.50 -18.93 -11.64
N SER A 124 -16.91 -19.31 -10.50
CA SER A 124 -17.02 -20.66 -9.93
C SER A 124 -18.43 -20.98 -9.40
N LYS A 125 -19.22 -19.98 -9.00
CA LYS A 125 -20.62 -20.16 -8.57
C LYS A 125 -21.59 -20.25 -9.75
N SER A 126 -21.20 -19.80 -10.94
CA SER A 126 -22.07 -19.77 -12.12
C SER A 126 -22.18 -21.11 -12.86
N ASP A 127 -21.32 -22.08 -12.59
CA ASP A 127 -21.20 -23.32 -13.39
C ASP A 127 -21.98 -24.53 -12.81
N GLY A 128 -22.62 -24.38 -11.64
CA GLY A 128 -23.18 -25.51 -10.89
C GLY A 128 -24.70 -25.57 -10.69
N ASP A 129 -25.40 -24.43 -10.65
CA ASP A 129 -26.85 -24.44 -10.46
C ASP A 129 -27.48 -23.19 -11.07
N LYS A 130 -28.56 -23.37 -11.82
CA LYS A 130 -29.30 -22.30 -12.53
C LYS A 130 -30.13 -21.50 -11.53
N VAL A 131 -29.45 -20.76 -10.65
CA VAL A 131 -30.11 -19.77 -9.82
C VAL A 131 -29.67 -18.41 -10.32
N ASP A 132 -30.57 -17.77 -11.09
CA ASP A 132 -30.54 -16.34 -11.46
C ASP A 132 -30.60 -15.47 -10.20
N MET A 133 -29.57 -15.50 -9.37
CA MET A 133 -29.35 -14.44 -8.39
C MET A 133 -28.43 -13.43 -9.05
N ASN A 134 -29.03 -12.30 -9.46
CA ASN A 134 -28.32 -11.09 -9.85
C ASN A 134 -27.56 -10.54 -8.64
N LEU A 135 -26.50 -11.22 -8.22
CA LEU A 135 -25.70 -10.90 -7.06
C LEU A 135 -24.63 -9.90 -7.51
N ASP A 136 -24.99 -8.61 -7.44
CA ASP A 136 -24.05 -7.52 -7.67
C ASP A 136 -23.09 -7.45 -6.47
N ILE A 137 -21.87 -7.98 -6.66
CA ILE A 137 -20.78 -7.91 -5.68
C ILE A 137 -19.90 -6.72 -6.04
N GLY A 138 -20.01 -5.65 -5.27
CA GLY A 138 -19.20 -4.44 -5.41
C GLY A 138 -18.03 -4.44 -4.42
N ILE A 139 -16.81 -4.22 -4.90
CA ILE A 139 -15.64 -4.01 -4.04
C ILE A 139 -15.35 -2.53 -3.98
N HIS A 140 -15.39 -1.97 -2.79
CA HIS A 140 -15.01 -0.58 -2.57
C HIS A 140 -13.75 -0.51 -1.72
N PHE A 141 -12.63 -0.14 -2.36
CA PHE A 141 -11.40 0.21 -1.65
C PHE A 141 -11.64 1.49 -0.84
N ARG A 142 -11.53 1.36 0.48
CA ARG A 142 -11.73 2.44 1.45
C ARG A 142 -10.46 3.26 1.64
N ILE A 143 -10.59 4.34 2.41
CA ILE A 143 -9.54 5.34 2.58
C ILE A 143 -8.25 4.78 3.21
N GLY A 144 -8.34 3.70 4.00
CA GLY A 144 -7.18 3.06 4.61
C GLY A 144 -6.17 2.57 3.57
N TYR A 145 -6.65 1.89 2.52
CA TYR A 145 -5.81 1.42 1.42
C TYR A 145 -5.05 2.57 0.75
N TRP A 146 -5.76 3.64 0.38
CA TRP A 146 -5.19 4.80 -0.30
C TRP A 146 -4.20 5.57 0.57
N ILE A 147 -4.43 5.64 1.89
CA ILE A 147 -3.49 6.24 2.84
C ILE A 147 -2.18 5.45 2.84
N VAL A 148 -2.24 4.12 2.96
CA VAL A 148 -1.03 3.28 2.99
C VAL A 148 -0.27 3.35 1.66
N LEU A 149 -0.97 3.24 0.53
CA LEU A 149 -0.37 3.37 -0.80
C LEU A 149 0.28 4.74 -0.99
N GLY A 150 -0.42 5.81 -0.61
CA GLY A 150 0.07 7.18 -0.66
C GLY A 150 1.30 7.39 0.24
N CYS A 151 1.31 6.79 1.43
CA CYS A 151 2.45 6.84 2.35
C CYS A 151 3.69 6.17 1.75
N PHE A 152 3.57 4.98 1.14
CA PHE A 152 4.69 4.33 0.47
C PHE A 152 5.16 5.10 -0.76
N GLY A 153 4.24 5.67 -1.55
CA GLY A 153 4.58 6.53 -2.68
C GLY A 153 5.37 7.76 -2.25
N LEU A 154 4.87 8.46 -1.23
CA LEU A 154 5.53 9.62 -0.66
C LEU A 154 6.89 9.25 -0.05
N ALA A 155 6.97 8.15 0.70
CA ALA A 155 8.23 7.66 1.26
C ALA A 155 9.25 7.39 0.15
N THR A 156 8.85 6.70 -0.91
CA THR A 156 9.74 6.36 -2.03
C THR A 156 10.24 7.61 -2.73
N LEU A 157 9.34 8.51 -3.14
CA LEU A 157 9.70 9.75 -3.84
C LEU A 157 10.56 10.67 -2.95
N TRP A 158 10.20 10.84 -1.68
CA TRP A 158 10.96 11.68 -0.75
C TRP A 158 12.37 11.13 -0.51
N ASN A 159 12.49 9.82 -0.28
CA ASN A 159 13.80 9.21 -0.02
C ASN A 159 14.68 9.18 -1.29
N ILE A 160 14.11 8.95 -2.48
CA ILE A 160 14.84 9.02 -3.75
C ILE A 160 15.36 10.44 -4.01
N THR A 161 14.51 11.47 -3.81
CA THR A 161 14.92 12.87 -4.03
C THR A 161 16.05 13.28 -3.08
N MET A 162 16.02 12.83 -1.82
CA MET A 162 17.09 13.06 -0.85
C MET A 162 18.37 12.27 -1.17
N ALA A 163 18.24 11.03 -1.65
CA ALA A 163 19.38 10.21 -2.08
C ALA A 163 20.11 10.84 -3.29
N ARG A 164 19.35 11.41 -4.25
CA ARG A 164 19.91 12.18 -5.38
C ARG A 164 20.65 13.43 -4.90
N ARG A 165 20.06 14.22 -3.99
CA ARG A 165 20.71 15.40 -3.40
C ARG A 165 21.99 15.09 -2.63
N SER A 166 22.10 13.88 -2.09
CA SER A 166 23.28 13.40 -1.37
C SER A 166 24.40 12.88 -2.29
N GLY A 167 24.24 12.96 -3.62
CA GLY A 167 25.24 12.51 -4.60
C GLY A 167 25.43 11.00 -4.68
N MET A 168 24.44 10.22 -4.23
CA MET A 168 24.51 8.74 -4.22
C MET A 168 23.86 8.05 -5.42
N LEU A 169 23.04 8.77 -6.18
CA LEU A 169 22.48 8.25 -7.44
C LEU A 169 23.15 8.99 -8.61
N PRO A 170 23.74 8.26 -9.58
CA PRO A 170 24.14 8.89 -10.82
C PRO A 170 22.90 9.53 -11.45
N LEU A 171 23.03 10.79 -11.89
CA LEU A 171 21.96 11.46 -12.61
C LEU A 171 21.62 10.63 -13.85
N PRO A 172 20.33 10.53 -14.24
CA PRO A 172 20.00 9.96 -15.54
C PRO A 172 20.81 10.72 -16.57
N VAL A 173 21.65 9.98 -17.30
CA VAL A 173 22.49 10.55 -18.35
C VAL A 173 21.53 11.20 -19.34
N GLU A 174 21.52 12.52 -19.42
CA GLU A 174 20.90 13.19 -20.56
C GLU A 174 21.63 12.65 -21.79
N GLU A 175 20.93 11.80 -22.55
CA GLU A 175 21.36 11.45 -23.89
C GLU A 175 21.47 12.75 -24.67
N LYS A 176 22.69 13.23 -24.85
CA LYS A 176 22.98 14.26 -25.84
C LYS A 176 22.52 13.71 -27.18
N LYS A 177 21.41 14.24 -27.69
CA LYS A 177 21.06 14.15 -29.10
C LYS A 177 22.23 14.75 -29.88
N SER A 178 23.01 13.92 -30.54
CA SER A 178 23.90 14.37 -31.61
C SER A 178 23.03 14.75 -32.80
N ASP A 179 23.03 16.03 -33.14
CA ASP A 179 22.61 16.55 -34.45
C ASP A 179 23.69 16.27 -35.50
#